data_AF-A0A0A7KFJ7-F1
#
_entry.id   AF-A0A0A7KFJ7-F1
#
_cell.length_a   1.000
_cell.length_b   1.000
_cell.length_c   1.000
_cell.angle_alpha   90.00
_cell.angle_beta   90.00
_cell.angle_gamma   90.00
#
_symmetry.space_group_name_H-M   'P 1'
#
loop_
_entity.id
_entity.type
_entity.pdbx_description
1 polymer ?
#
loop_
_entity_poly.entity_id
_entity_poly.type
_entity_poly.pdbx_seq_one_letter_code
_entity_poly.pdbx_strand_id
1 'polypeptide(L)'
;MARVRFVIPELPPTTPPGQLFLTGDHRNWDDDPAGWTFERSGGGAALEAEVPTGTLMGVKVRLRQDGQTTEEGDAWGGRAPAHKVVVSGDMEVSLPLAGWQDARQGRGRPSASAAPRDEMTLTAPWGEQTVRLWWPQSFTPPLPLLILHDGQNVFDEASTFAGQSWDAAGAAQALADAGRPCVIAALSVNDERSRRYVPFPFELNDFNPGADEYLDWIVGTLKPALAGRFGPVDAAHTALAGSSFGGLVSLYGGLRAPAEFGTLGVFSPALFPADFELLRWMETRAALETRVWLDMGDHEAGSLQGAAEMVRLTHELSGHLRPKVREVHVTIGAHHWHDEAAWAARLPAFLRWWLDGLPPFTALSPG
;
A
#
# COMPACT_ATOMS: atom_id res chain seq x y z
N MET A 1 -20.52 -25.33 1.24
CA MET A 1 -20.10 -24.59 0.03
C MET A 1 -21.31 -23.84 -0.50
N ALA A 2 -21.09 -22.65 -1.03
CA ALA A 2 -22.06 -21.89 -1.80
C ALA A 2 -21.85 -22.15 -3.30
N ARG A 3 -22.95 -22.19 -4.06
CA ARG A 3 -22.90 -22.23 -5.52
C ARG A 3 -22.79 -20.81 -6.04
N VAL A 4 -21.65 -20.48 -6.63
CA VAL A 4 -21.34 -19.16 -7.16
C VAL A 4 -21.32 -19.24 -8.68
N ARG A 5 -22.14 -18.40 -9.32
CA ARG A 5 -22.16 -18.25 -10.77
C ARG A 5 -21.42 -16.97 -11.14
N PHE A 6 -20.23 -17.10 -11.72
CA PHE A 6 -19.47 -15.98 -12.27
C PHE A 6 -19.96 -15.71 -13.69
N VAL A 7 -20.32 -14.46 -13.98
CA VAL A 7 -20.89 -14.07 -15.27
C VAL A 7 -20.10 -12.92 -15.83
N ILE A 8 -19.57 -13.10 -17.04
CA ILE A 8 -19.08 -12.02 -17.89
C ILE A 8 -20.28 -11.59 -18.75
N PRO A 9 -20.89 -10.41 -18.50
CA PRO A 9 -22.14 -10.03 -19.17
C PRO A 9 -21.98 -9.87 -20.67
N GLU A 10 -20.86 -9.29 -21.09
CA GLU A 10 -20.50 -9.04 -22.48
C GLU A 10 -18.98 -9.11 -22.63
N LEU A 11 -18.50 -9.77 -23.68
CA LEU A 11 -17.09 -9.81 -24.02
C LEU A 11 -16.70 -8.56 -24.83
N PRO A 12 -15.57 -7.91 -24.52
CA PRO A 12 -15.05 -6.82 -25.35
C PRO A 12 -14.97 -7.25 -26.82
N PRO A 13 -15.35 -6.40 -27.80
CA PRO A 13 -15.31 -6.76 -29.22
C PRO A 13 -13.94 -7.22 -29.72
N THR A 14 -12.87 -6.78 -29.04
CA THR A 14 -11.48 -7.14 -29.30
C THR A 14 -11.02 -8.42 -28.61
N THR A 15 -11.93 -9.19 -27.99
CA THR A 15 -11.59 -10.42 -27.27
C THR A 15 -11.02 -11.46 -28.23
N PRO A 16 -9.77 -11.94 -28.02
CA PRO A 16 -9.18 -12.97 -28.84
C PRO A 16 -9.98 -14.29 -28.82
N PRO A 17 -9.81 -15.16 -29.85
CA PRO A 17 -10.25 -16.53 -29.73
C PRO A 17 -9.41 -17.25 -28.65
N GLY A 18 -10.06 -18.03 -27.79
CA GLY A 18 -9.35 -18.72 -26.72
C GLY A 18 -10.27 -19.17 -25.60
N GLN A 19 -9.70 -19.97 -24.70
CA GLN A 19 -10.38 -20.47 -23.52
C GLN A 19 -10.33 -19.41 -22.42
N LEU A 20 -11.50 -18.92 -22.03
CA LEU A 20 -11.66 -18.02 -20.90
C LEU A 20 -11.66 -18.83 -19.61
N PHE A 21 -10.95 -18.37 -18.59
CA PHE A 21 -10.94 -18.99 -17.27
C PHE A 21 -10.80 -17.96 -16.16
N LEU A 22 -11.28 -18.32 -14.97
CA LEU A 22 -11.20 -17.51 -13.76
C LEU A 22 -9.96 -17.90 -12.97
N THR A 23 -9.21 -16.92 -12.50
CA THR A 23 -8.13 -17.11 -11.52
C THR A 23 -8.22 -16.06 -10.41
N GLY A 24 -7.40 -16.18 -9.38
CA GLY A 24 -7.41 -15.24 -8.25
C GLY A 24 -6.74 -15.82 -7.01
N ASP A 25 -6.99 -15.20 -5.86
CA ASP A 25 -6.35 -15.57 -4.59
C ASP A 25 -6.59 -17.04 -4.20
N HIS A 26 -7.81 -17.52 -4.42
CA HIS A 26 -8.22 -18.91 -4.16
C HIS A 26 -7.44 -19.96 -4.98
N ARG A 27 -6.70 -19.53 -6.00
CA ARG A 27 -5.87 -20.36 -6.88
C ARG A 27 -4.41 -19.93 -6.88
N ASN A 28 -4.01 -19.03 -5.99
CA ASN A 28 -2.69 -18.41 -6.00
C ASN A 28 -2.32 -17.86 -7.40
N TRP A 29 -3.30 -17.28 -8.10
CA TRP A 29 -3.11 -16.68 -9.43
C TRP A 29 -2.59 -17.65 -10.52
N ASP A 30 -2.88 -18.95 -10.40
CA ASP A 30 -2.49 -19.98 -11.37
C ASP A 30 -3.04 -19.73 -12.79
N ASP A 31 -2.23 -20.09 -13.79
CA ASP A 31 -2.51 -19.98 -15.22
C ASP A 31 -3.15 -21.24 -15.82
N ASP A 32 -3.25 -22.36 -15.08
CA ASP A 32 -3.99 -23.53 -15.54
C ASP A 32 -5.51 -23.22 -15.63
N PRO A 33 -6.18 -23.39 -16.78
CA PRO A 33 -7.62 -23.21 -16.87
C PRO A 33 -8.43 -24.32 -16.18
N ALA A 34 -7.84 -25.48 -15.89
CA ALA A 34 -8.56 -26.68 -15.45
C ALA A 34 -9.51 -26.42 -14.26
N GLY A 35 -10.79 -26.78 -14.43
CA GLY A 35 -11.83 -26.63 -13.42
C GLY A 35 -12.41 -25.22 -13.24
N TRP A 36 -11.91 -24.22 -13.97
CA TRP A 36 -12.31 -22.81 -13.85
C TRP A 36 -12.60 -22.15 -15.20
N THR A 37 -13.03 -22.93 -16.20
CA THR A 37 -13.27 -22.47 -17.57
C THR A 37 -14.67 -21.92 -17.76
N PHE A 38 -14.78 -20.72 -18.31
CA PHE A 38 -16.08 -20.15 -18.67
C PHE A 38 -16.67 -20.82 -19.92
N GLU A 39 -17.97 -21.05 -19.89
CA GLU A 39 -18.78 -21.42 -21.04
C GLU A 39 -19.35 -20.16 -21.70
N ARG A 40 -19.04 -19.95 -22.98
CA ARG A 40 -19.59 -18.81 -23.74
C ARG A 40 -21.09 -18.98 -23.91
N SER A 41 -21.85 -17.94 -23.60
CA SER A 41 -23.31 -17.92 -23.75
C SER A 41 -23.77 -16.53 -24.20
N GLY A 42 -24.48 -16.47 -25.34
CA GLY A 42 -24.81 -15.19 -25.96
C GLY A 42 -23.56 -14.36 -26.31
N GLY A 43 -23.58 -13.07 -25.97
CA GLY A 43 -22.42 -12.16 -26.11
C GLY A 43 -21.41 -12.25 -24.96
N GLY A 44 -21.67 -13.06 -23.94
CA GLY A 44 -20.89 -13.16 -22.71
C GLY A 44 -20.37 -14.57 -22.42
N ALA A 45 -20.07 -14.84 -21.15
CA ALA A 45 -19.67 -16.17 -20.69
C ALA A 45 -20.02 -16.39 -19.21
N ALA A 46 -20.20 -17.64 -18.79
CA ALA A 46 -20.54 -17.99 -17.41
C ALA A 46 -19.73 -19.19 -16.90
N LEU A 47 -19.46 -19.21 -15.60
CA LEU A 47 -18.77 -20.29 -14.89
C LEU A 47 -19.50 -20.53 -13.57
N GLU A 48 -19.82 -21.80 -13.29
CA GLU A 48 -20.35 -22.21 -11.99
C GLU A 48 -19.24 -22.88 -11.18
N ALA A 49 -19.10 -22.48 -9.92
CA ALA A 49 -18.14 -23.06 -9.00
C ALA A 49 -18.72 -23.16 -7.58
N GLU A 50 -18.23 -24.13 -6.82
CA GLU A 50 -18.52 -24.23 -5.39
C GLU A 50 -17.43 -23.52 -4.58
N VAL A 51 -17.81 -22.53 -3.79
CA VAL A 51 -16.87 -21.73 -3.00
C VAL A 51 -17.34 -21.70 -1.53
N PRO A 52 -16.46 -21.80 -0.53
CA PRO A 52 -16.87 -21.65 0.86
C PRO A 52 -17.57 -20.31 1.13
N THR A 53 -18.65 -20.35 1.92
CA THR A 53 -19.26 -19.11 2.43
C THR A 53 -18.27 -18.41 3.37
N GLY A 54 -18.19 -17.10 3.24
CA GLY A 54 -17.23 -16.25 3.93
C GLY A 54 -15.89 -16.11 3.22
N THR A 55 -15.68 -16.72 2.05
CA THR A 55 -14.47 -16.49 1.24
C THR A 55 -14.39 -15.04 0.78
N LEU A 56 -13.19 -14.47 0.91
CA LEU A 56 -12.78 -13.19 0.37
C LEU A 56 -11.74 -13.47 -0.72
N MET A 57 -11.96 -12.96 -1.92
CA MET A 57 -11.00 -13.16 -3.01
C MET A 57 -11.05 -12.00 -4.01
N GLY A 58 -9.88 -11.54 -4.42
CA GLY A 58 -9.69 -10.91 -5.71
C GLY A 58 -9.71 -12.00 -6.79
N VAL A 59 -10.51 -11.77 -7.83
CA VAL A 59 -10.55 -12.64 -9.01
C VAL A 59 -10.31 -11.85 -10.28
N LYS A 60 -9.75 -12.53 -11.28
CA LYS A 60 -9.58 -12.01 -12.62
C LYS A 60 -9.91 -13.02 -13.68
N VAL A 61 -10.32 -12.51 -14.84
CA VAL A 61 -10.50 -13.30 -16.05
C VAL A 61 -9.20 -13.33 -16.85
N ARG A 62 -8.80 -14.53 -17.25
CA ARG A 62 -7.69 -14.77 -18.16
C ARG A 62 -8.18 -15.52 -19.39
N LEU A 63 -7.45 -15.37 -20.49
CA LEU A 63 -7.67 -16.06 -21.74
C LEU A 63 -6.41 -16.83 -22.11
N ARG A 64 -6.56 -18.13 -22.40
CA ARG A 64 -5.49 -18.97 -22.91
C ARG A 64 -5.70 -19.28 -24.39
N GLN A 65 -4.69 -18.98 -25.20
CA GLN A 65 -4.66 -19.23 -26.64
C GLN A 65 -3.24 -19.71 -27.01
N ASP A 66 -3.14 -20.87 -27.66
CA ASP A 66 -1.87 -21.42 -28.19
C ASP A 66 -0.71 -21.44 -27.16
N GLY A 67 -1.04 -21.75 -25.90
CA GLY A 67 -0.08 -21.82 -24.79
C GLY A 67 0.32 -20.47 -24.19
N GLN A 68 -0.17 -19.35 -24.75
CA GLN A 68 -0.03 -18.02 -24.16
C GLN A 68 -1.23 -17.67 -23.30
N THR A 69 -0.99 -17.01 -22.17
CA THR A 69 -2.06 -16.49 -21.30
C THR A 69 -2.08 -14.97 -21.36
N THR A 70 -3.26 -14.39 -21.55
CA THR A 70 -3.52 -12.95 -21.49
C THR A 70 -4.52 -12.67 -20.38
N GLU A 71 -4.24 -11.70 -19.53
CA GLU A 71 -5.13 -11.29 -18.45
C GLU A 71 -6.00 -10.11 -18.87
N GLU A 72 -7.20 -10.00 -18.28
CA GLU A 72 -8.03 -8.82 -18.44
C GLU A 72 -7.25 -7.53 -18.13
N GLY A 73 -7.61 -6.49 -18.86
CA GLY A 73 -6.99 -5.19 -18.78
C GLY A 73 -8.02 -4.08 -18.73
N ASP A 74 -7.52 -2.87 -18.55
CA ASP A 74 -8.33 -1.67 -18.64
C ASP A 74 -8.54 -1.25 -20.11
N ALA A 75 -9.24 -0.12 -20.33
CA ALA A 75 -9.48 0.41 -21.67
C ALA A 75 -8.21 0.83 -22.44
N TRP A 76 -7.09 0.99 -21.72
CA TRP A 76 -5.79 1.42 -22.26
C TRP A 76 -4.82 0.25 -22.45
N GLY A 77 -5.29 -1.00 -22.31
CA GLY A 77 -4.47 -2.21 -22.48
C GLY A 77 -3.47 -2.42 -21.34
N GLY A 78 -3.61 -1.69 -20.24
CA GLY A 78 -2.84 -1.89 -19.01
C GLY A 78 -3.53 -2.89 -18.08
N ARG A 79 -2.87 -3.21 -16.96
CA ARG A 79 -3.47 -4.02 -15.90
C ARG A 79 -4.76 -3.36 -15.39
N ALA A 80 -5.79 -4.15 -15.14
CA ALA A 80 -6.97 -3.75 -14.38
C ALA A 80 -6.87 -4.23 -12.91
N PRO A 81 -7.56 -3.58 -11.96
CA PRO A 81 -7.74 -4.12 -10.61
C PRO A 81 -8.47 -5.46 -10.65
N ALA A 82 -8.27 -6.29 -9.63
CA ALA A 82 -9.04 -7.51 -9.47
C ALA A 82 -10.49 -7.20 -9.06
N HIS A 83 -11.42 -8.06 -9.48
CA HIS A 83 -12.80 -8.03 -8.98
C HIS A 83 -12.80 -8.57 -7.55
N LYS A 84 -13.25 -7.76 -6.59
CA LYS A 84 -13.32 -8.12 -5.18
C LYS A 84 -14.62 -8.84 -4.88
N VAL A 85 -14.55 -10.09 -4.43
CA VAL A 85 -15.71 -10.95 -4.19
C VAL A 85 -15.77 -11.38 -2.74
N VAL A 86 -16.94 -11.17 -2.13
CA VAL A 86 -17.30 -11.65 -0.79
C VAL A 86 -18.42 -12.68 -0.93
N VAL A 87 -18.11 -13.95 -0.68
CA VAL A 87 -19.08 -15.03 -0.83
C VAL A 87 -19.97 -15.10 0.41
N SER A 88 -21.24 -14.75 0.29
CA SER A 88 -22.20 -14.75 1.42
C SER A 88 -23.21 -15.90 1.39
N GLY A 89 -23.23 -16.69 0.31
CA GLY A 89 -24.19 -17.77 0.05
C GLY A 89 -24.25 -18.05 -1.45
N ASP A 90 -25.27 -18.78 -1.90
CA ASP A 90 -25.54 -18.96 -3.33
C ASP A 90 -25.74 -17.58 -3.98
N MET A 91 -24.94 -17.25 -5.00
CA MET A 91 -24.93 -15.91 -5.58
C MET A 91 -24.44 -15.89 -7.03
N GLU A 92 -24.77 -14.80 -7.72
CA GLU A 92 -24.19 -14.46 -9.02
C GLU A 92 -23.19 -13.32 -8.85
N VAL A 93 -22.03 -13.43 -9.50
CA VAL A 93 -20.96 -12.43 -9.50
C VAL A 93 -20.78 -11.94 -10.92
N SER A 94 -21.10 -10.67 -11.16
CA SER A 94 -20.87 -10.02 -12.46
C SER A 94 -19.42 -9.56 -12.59
N LEU A 95 -18.76 -9.92 -13.69
CA LEU A 95 -17.37 -9.63 -14.02
C LEU A 95 -17.31 -8.83 -15.34
N PRO A 96 -17.61 -7.52 -15.32
CA PRO A 96 -17.50 -6.68 -16.50
C PRO A 96 -16.04 -6.51 -16.92
N LEU A 97 -15.74 -6.73 -18.20
CA LEU A 97 -14.38 -6.60 -18.73
C LEU A 97 -14.25 -5.30 -19.52
N ALA A 98 -13.28 -4.46 -19.17
CA ALA A 98 -12.99 -3.24 -19.92
C ALA A 98 -12.16 -3.53 -21.20
N GLY A 99 -11.36 -4.59 -21.17
CA GLY A 99 -10.48 -4.98 -22.27
C GLY A 99 -9.50 -6.08 -21.87
N TRP A 100 -8.43 -6.19 -22.62
CA TRP A 100 -7.34 -7.16 -22.42
C TRP A 100 -6.02 -6.42 -22.34
N GLN A 101 -5.08 -6.94 -21.55
CA GLN A 101 -3.72 -6.38 -21.51
C GLN A 101 -3.04 -6.52 -22.88
N ASP A 102 -2.39 -5.45 -23.33
CA ASP A 102 -1.73 -5.41 -24.62
C ASP A 102 -0.44 -4.56 -24.59
N ALA A 103 0.18 -4.38 -25.75
CA ALA A 103 1.45 -3.66 -25.89
C ALA A 103 1.39 -2.17 -25.52
N ARG A 104 0.19 -1.58 -25.39
CA ARG A 104 0.03 -0.21 -24.88
C ARG A 104 0.37 -0.14 -23.40
N GLN A 105 0.17 -1.21 -22.62
CA GLN A 105 0.53 -1.29 -21.20
C GLN A 105 0.03 -0.08 -20.39
N GLY A 106 -1.19 0.40 -20.67
CA GLY A 106 -1.77 1.56 -19.99
C GLY A 106 -1.31 2.93 -20.51
N ARG A 107 -0.46 2.98 -21.56
CA ARG A 107 -0.04 4.26 -22.18
C ARG A 107 -1.26 5.07 -22.64
N GLY A 108 -1.32 6.32 -22.21
CA GLY A 108 -2.43 7.23 -22.49
C GLY A 108 -3.57 7.18 -21.47
N ARG A 109 -3.45 6.35 -20.42
CA ARG A 109 -4.33 6.42 -19.24
C ARG A 109 -4.22 7.82 -18.60
N PRO A 110 -5.33 8.53 -18.37
CA PRO A 110 -5.31 9.81 -17.65
C PRO A 110 -4.77 9.64 -16.23
N SER A 111 -4.07 10.67 -15.77
CA SER A 111 -3.66 10.82 -14.38
C SER A 111 -4.89 10.94 -13.47
N ALA A 112 -4.95 10.17 -12.38
CA ALA A 112 -5.92 10.28 -11.29
C ALA A 112 -5.42 11.07 -10.06
N SER A 113 -4.11 11.32 -9.97
CA SER A 113 -3.40 12.03 -8.90
C SER A 113 -2.44 13.07 -9.50
N ALA A 114 -1.96 14.00 -8.69
CA ALA A 114 -0.87 14.88 -9.11
C ALA A 114 0.47 14.13 -9.14
N ALA A 115 1.31 14.47 -10.12
CA ALA A 115 2.68 14.01 -10.21
C ALA A 115 3.56 14.59 -9.08
N PRO A 116 4.71 13.97 -8.75
CA PRO A 116 5.72 14.63 -7.92
C PRO A 116 6.13 15.97 -8.56
N ARG A 117 6.51 16.93 -7.72
CA ARG A 117 7.01 18.23 -8.18
C ARG A 117 8.48 18.18 -8.59
N ASP A 118 9.22 17.25 -8.00
CA ASP A 118 10.63 17.03 -8.32
C ASP A 118 11.07 15.63 -7.89
N GLU A 119 12.23 15.21 -8.38
CA GLU A 119 12.89 13.98 -7.99
C GLU A 119 14.35 14.27 -7.67
N MET A 120 14.87 13.59 -6.65
CA MET A 120 16.29 13.63 -6.33
C MET A 120 16.84 12.23 -6.25
N THR A 121 18.06 12.07 -6.75
CA THR A 121 18.80 10.82 -6.64
C THR A 121 19.83 10.96 -5.52
N LEU A 122 19.83 10.01 -4.60
CA LEU A 122 20.74 9.96 -3.47
C LEU A 122 21.45 8.60 -3.44
N THR A 123 22.77 8.61 -3.34
CA THR A 123 23.56 7.39 -3.22
C THR A 123 23.30 6.70 -1.88
N ALA A 124 23.06 5.39 -1.92
CA ALA A 124 23.03 4.50 -0.76
C ALA A 124 24.07 3.38 -0.90
N PRO A 125 24.40 2.64 0.18
CA PRO A 125 25.29 1.48 0.10
C PRO A 125 24.87 0.40 -0.92
N TRP A 126 23.59 0.36 -1.30
CA TRP A 126 23.03 -0.56 -2.29
C TRP A 126 22.70 0.10 -3.64
N GLY A 127 23.27 1.28 -3.90
CA GLY A 127 23.15 1.99 -5.16
C GLY A 127 22.28 3.24 -5.09
N GLU A 128 22.06 3.85 -6.25
CA GLU A 128 21.33 5.11 -6.37
C GLU A 128 19.84 4.94 -6.05
N GLN A 129 19.34 5.75 -5.12
CA GLN A 129 17.95 5.74 -4.68
C GLN A 129 17.23 6.97 -5.22
N THR A 130 16.07 6.76 -5.83
CA THR A 130 15.21 7.86 -6.29
C THR A 130 14.23 8.23 -5.17
N VAL A 131 14.21 9.51 -4.84
CA VAL A 131 13.31 10.12 -3.86
C VAL A 131 12.42 11.09 -4.59
N ARG A 132 11.11 10.83 -4.55
CA ARG A 132 10.11 11.63 -5.25
C ARG A 132 9.50 12.62 -4.28
N LEU A 133 9.44 13.89 -4.67
CA LEU A 133 9.16 14.99 -3.76
C LEU A 133 7.88 15.72 -4.13
N TRP A 134 7.10 16.07 -3.12
CA TRP A 134 5.96 16.96 -3.25
C TRP A 134 5.91 17.97 -2.10
N TRP A 135 5.47 19.19 -2.42
CA TRP A 135 5.23 20.28 -1.47
C TRP A 135 4.20 21.25 -2.07
N PRO A 136 3.51 22.10 -1.28
CA PRO A 136 2.57 23.08 -1.84
C PRO A 136 3.29 24.20 -2.60
N GLN A 137 2.62 24.82 -3.58
CA GLN A 137 3.24 25.82 -4.46
C GLN A 137 3.82 27.04 -3.72
N SER A 138 3.20 27.45 -2.62
CA SER A 138 3.67 28.53 -1.77
C SER A 138 3.74 28.04 -0.33
N PHE A 139 4.91 28.19 0.29
CA PHE A 139 5.13 27.78 1.67
C PHE A 139 6.25 28.61 2.31
N THR A 140 6.30 28.57 3.64
CA THR A 140 7.40 29.11 4.43
C THR A 140 7.99 27.96 5.24
N PRO A 141 9.26 27.58 4.99
CA PRO A 141 9.98 26.63 5.83
C PRO A 141 10.05 27.07 7.30
N PRO A 142 10.14 26.12 8.25
CA PRO A 142 10.06 24.67 8.06
C PRO A 142 8.61 24.18 7.88
N LEU A 143 8.45 23.06 7.16
CA LEU A 143 7.18 22.35 7.05
C LEU A 143 7.31 20.93 7.64
N PRO A 144 6.24 20.36 8.24
CA PRO A 144 6.25 18.96 8.64
C PRO A 144 6.62 18.04 7.47
N LEU A 145 7.45 17.04 7.75
CA LEU A 145 7.99 16.13 6.75
C LEU A 145 7.37 14.74 6.88
N LEU A 146 6.75 14.25 5.81
CA LEU A 146 6.33 12.87 5.67
C LEU A 146 7.34 12.12 4.81
N ILE A 147 7.98 11.10 5.38
CA ILE A 147 8.71 10.09 4.62
C ILE A 147 7.77 8.92 4.39
N LEU A 148 7.42 8.67 3.13
CA LEU A 148 6.45 7.65 2.74
C LEU A 148 7.14 6.56 1.92
N HIS A 149 7.04 5.32 2.37
CA HIS A 149 7.57 4.15 1.67
C HIS A 149 6.79 3.85 0.37
N ASP A 150 7.34 2.97 -0.45
CA ASP A 150 6.73 2.55 -1.73
C ASP A 150 6.45 3.73 -2.68
N GLY A 151 7.43 4.64 -2.83
CA GLY A 151 7.29 5.89 -3.58
C GLY A 151 6.87 5.75 -5.05
N GLN A 152 7.03 4.56 -5.63
CA GLN A 152 6.48 4.21 -6.95
C GLN A 152 4.93 4.24 -6.99
N ASN A 153 4.25 4.04 -5.86
CA ASN A 153 2.79 3.99 -5.74
C ASN A 153 2.17 5.24 -5.05
N VAL A 154 2.99 6.21 -4.65
CA VAL A 154 2.55 7.32 -3.76
C VAL A 154 1.82 8.45 -4.51
N PHE A 155 2.30 8.82 -5.69
CA PHE A 155 1.79 9.96 -6.46
C PHE A 155 0.91 9.48 -7.60
N ASP A 156 1.12 9.96 -8.82
CA ASP A 156 0.52 9.38 -9.99
C ASP A 156 1.61 8.97 -10.97
N GLU A 157 1.57 7.70 -11.34
CA GLU A 157 2.15 7.30 -12.59
C GLU A 157 1.10 6.46 -13.30
N ALA A 158 0.74 6.85 -14.52
CA ALA A 158 -0.05 6.02 -15.42
C ALA A 158 0.54 4.60 -15.58
N SER A 159 1.82 4.40 -15.23
CA SER A 159 2.58 3.14 -15.17
C SER A 159 2.48 2.33 -13.87
N THR A 160 1.77 2.79 -12.83
CA THR A 160 1.56 2.03 -11.58
C THR A 160 0.81 0.72 -11.81
N PHE A 161 0.95 -0.23 -10.88
CA PHE A 161 0.23 -1.50 -10.91
C PHE A 161 -1.28 -1.25 -10.96
N ALA A 162 -1.91 -1.62 -12.07
CA ALA A 162 -3.32 -1.39 -12.36
C ALA A 162 -3.80 0.08 -12.34
N GLY A 163 -2.89 1.07 -12.35
CA GLY A 163 -3.25 2.49 -12.33
C GLY A 163 -3.76 2.98 -10.99
N GLN A 164 -3.45 2.26 -9.91
CA GLN A 164 -3.80 2.66 -8.56
C GLN A 164 -2.60 3.29 -7.87
N SER A 165 -2.88 4.29 -7.05
CA SER A 165 -1.89 4.98 -6.24
C SER A 165 -2.54 5.51 -4.95
N TRP A 166 -1.72 6.04 -4.05
CA TRP A 166 -2.19 6.64 -2.80
C TRP A 166 -2.84 8.02 -2.97
N ASP A 167 -2.68 8.66 -4.14
CA ASP A 167 -3.00 10.08 -4.37
C ASP A 167 -2.49 10.99 -3.24
N ALA A 168 -1.26 10.76 -2.79
CA ALA A 168 -0.73 11.48 -1.63
C ALA A 168 -0.56 12.97 -1.90
N ALA A 169 -0.27 13.35 -3.15
CA ALA A 169 -0.21 14.75 -3.55
C ALA A 169 -1.59 15.43 -3.52
N GLY A 170 -2.65 14.77 -4.00
CA GLY A 170 -4.02 15.31 -3.91
C GLY A 170 -4.47 15.47 -2.47
N ALA A 171 -4.25 14.44 -1.64
CA ALA A 171 -4.57 14.46 -0.21
C ALA A 171 -3.81 15.58 0.54
N ALA A 172 -2.52 15.74 0.28
CA ALA A 172 -1.70 16.77 0.90
C ALA A 172 -2.03 18.18 0.38
N GLN A 173 -2.38 18.33 -0.91
CA GLN A 173 -2.83 19.61 -1.45
C GLN A 173 -4.12 20.07 -0.77
N ALA A 174 -5.10 19.17 -0.58
CA ALA A 174 -6.34 19.49 0.11
C ALA A 174 -6.12 19.95 1.56
N LEU A 175 -5.12 19.38 2.26
CA LEU A 175 -4.76 19.83 3.61
C LEU A 175 -3.96 21.13 3.61
N ALA A 176 -3.09 21.35 2.62
CA ALA A 176 -2.38 22.61 2.45
C ALA A 176 -3.36 23.77 2.19
N ASP A 177 -4.37 23.57 1.35
CA ASP A 177 -5.45 24.55 1.10
C ASP A 177 -6.26 24.86 2.35
N ALA A 178 -6.34 23.89 3.28
CA ALA A 178 -6.95 24.04 4.59
C ALA A 178 -5.97 24.56 5.68
N GLY A 179 -4.80 25.07 5.29
CA GLY A 179 -3.82 25.68 6.21
C GLY A 179 -2.93 24.69 6.96
N ARG A 180 -2.88 23.41 6.55
CA ARG A 180 -1.98 22.38 7.10
C ARG A 180 -1.02 21.86 6.02
N PRO A 181 -0.04 22.67 5.57
CA PRO A 181 0.93 22.25 4.58
C PRO A 181 1.94 21.24 5.15
N CYS A 182 2.44 20.35 4.28
CA CYS A 182 3.56 19.45 4.59
C CYS A 182 4.44 19.23 3.36
N VAL A 183 5.59 18.60 3.57
CA VAL A 183 6.45 18.04 2.51
C VAL A 183 6.30 16.53 2.52
N ILE A 184 6.21 15.91 1.33
CA ILE A 184 6.26 14.46 1.17
C ILE A 184 7.56 14.11 0.46
N ALA A 185 8.33 13.20 1.06
CA ALA A 185 9.44 12.49 0.45
C ALA A 185 9.07 11.01 0.30
N ALA A 186 8.78 10.61 -0.92
CA ALA A 186 8.36 9.25 -1.25
C ALA A 186 9.55 8.41 -1.72
N LEU A 187 9.77 7.26 -1.07
CA LEU A 187 10.95 6.41 -1.25
C LEU A 187 10.61 5.24 -2.13
N SER A 188 10.99 5.32 -3.41
CA SER A 188 10.84 4.20 -4.34
C SER A 188 11.72 3.04 -3.89
N VAL A 189 11.20 1.83 -3.98
CA VAL A 189 11.92 0.61 -3.65
C VAL A 189 11.79 -0.38 -4.80
N ASN A 190 12.88 -1.07 -5.11
CA ASN A 190 12.96 -2.04 -6.20
C ASN A 190 12.67 -3.47 -5.69
N ASP A 191 13.22 -4.46 -6.39
CA ASP A 191 13.22 -5.87 -6.04
C ASP A 191 13.80 -6.18 -4.65
N GLU A 192 14.57 -5.26 -4.05
CA GLU A 192 15.06 -5.41 -2.68
C GLU A 192 14.01 -5.04 -1.60
N ARG A 193 12.75 -4.75 -1.94
CA ARG A 193 11.71 -4.31 -0.99
C ARG A 193 11.64 -5.16 0.27
N SER A 194 11.56 -6.48 0.14
CA SER A 194 11.51 -7.40 1.29
C SER A 194 12.76 -7.31 2.15
N ARG A 195 13.95 -7.19 1.53
CA ARG A 195 15.21 -7.02 2.23
C ARG A 195 15.30 -5.69 2.96
N ARG A 196 14.82 -4.60 2.36
CA ARG A 196 14.87 -3.25 2.95
C ARG A 196 13.82 -3.03 4.02
N TYR A 197 12.67 -3.71 3.96
CA TYR A 197 11.55 -3.45 4.86
C TYR A 197 11.36 -4.51 5.95
N VAL A 198 11.85 -5.74 5.77
CA VAL A 198 11.78 -6.77 6.82
C VAL A 198 13.10 -6.80 7.61
N PRO A 199 13.09 -6.41 8.90
CA PRO A 199 14.30 -6.27 9.73
C PRO A 199 14.77 -7.60 10.34
N PHE A 200 14.10 -8.70 10.02
CA PHE A 200 14.39 -10.03 10.55
C PHE A 200 14.67 -11.02 9.41
N PRO A 201 15.46 -12.07 9.64
CA PRO A 201 15.65 -13.14 8.66
C PRO A 201 14.31 -13.78 8.27
N PHE A 202 13.98 -13.76 6.98
CA PHE A 202 12.71 -14.24 6.44
C PHE A 202 12.90 -14.76 5.01
N GLU A 203 12.07 -15.71 4.58
CA GLU A 203 12.22 -16.36 3.26
C GLU A 203 12.25 -15.35 2.11
N LEU A 204 11.40 -14.31 2.16
CA LEU A 204 11.33 -13.28 1.11
C LEU A 204 12.53 -12.32 1.08
N ASN A 205 13.42 -12.35 2.07
CA ASN A 205 14.66 -11.57 2.07
C ASN A 205 15.93 -12.46 2.06
N ASP A 206 15.80 -13.72 1.65
CA ASP A 206 16.87 -14.71 1.63
C ASP A 206 17.58 -14.85 2.99
N PHE A 207 16.84 -14.62 4.09
CA PHE A 207 17.36 -14.59 5.46
C PHE A 207 18.47 -13.56 5.71
N ASN A 208 18.53 -12.50 4.89
CA ASN A 208 19.55 -11.46 4.94
C ASN A 208 18.92 -10.06 5.08
N PRO A 209 18.45 -9.68 6.30
CA PRO A 209 17.73 -8.43 6.51
C PRO A 209 18.63 -7.20 6.30
N GLY A 210 18.13 -6.20 5.57
CA GLY A 210 18.81 -4.94 5.25
C GLY A 210 18.07 -3.68 5.73
N ALA A 211 17.07 -3.84 6.62
CA ALA A 211 16.28 -2.72 7.12
C ALA A 211 17.08 -1.76 8.00
N ASP A 212 18.11 -2.25 8.69
CA ASP A 212 18.97 -1.39 9.49
C ASP A 212 19.75 -0.40 8.63
N GLU A 213 20.42 -0.91 7.59
CA GLU A 213 21.11 -0.11 6.58
C GLU A 213 20.17 0.89 5.90
N TYR A 214 18.94 0.46 5.59
CA TYR A 214 17.92 1.30 4.98
C TYR A 214 17.56 2.50 5.85
N LEU A 215 17.29 2.26 7.12
CA LEU A 215 16.94 3.31 8.07
C LEU A 215 18.14 4.19 8.46
N ASP A 216 19.35 3.61 8.51
CA ASP A 216 20.59 4.40 8.72
C ASP A 216 20.83 5.37 7.57
N TRP A 217 20.56 4.98 6.33
CA TRP A 217 20.60 5.88 5.18
C TRP A 217 19.50 6.94 5.23
N ILE A 218 18.29 6.59 5.66
CA ILE A 218 17.21 7.58 5.86
C ILE A 218 17.67 8.67 6.83
N VAL A 219 18.21 8.27 7.98
CA VAL A 219 18.64 9.20 9.03
C VAL A 219 19.91 9.96 8.64
N GLY A 220 20.92 9.27 8.11
CA GLY A 220 22.25 9.81 7.85
C GLY A 220 22.42 10.48 6.49
N THR A 221 21.52 10.27 5.53
CA THR A 221 21.65 10.79 4.17
C THR A 221 20.40 11.53 3.71
N LEU A 222 19.24 10.86 3.73
CA LEU A 222 17.99 11.46 3.23
C LEU A 222 17.57 12.67 4.05
N LYS A 223 17.43 12.52 5.38
CA LYS A 223 16.98 13.61 6.26
C LYS A 223 17.88 14.86 6.15
N PRO A 224 19.23 14.75 6.19
CA PRO A 224 20.11 15.89 5.94
C PRO A 224 19.90 16.55 4.57
N ALA A 225 19.73 15.76 3.51
CA ALA A 225 19.51 16.28 2.16
C ALA A 225 18.19 17.06 2.05
N LEU A 226 17.12 16.53 2.66
CA LEU A 226 15.83 17.21 2.75
C LEU A 226 15.91 18.48 3.60
N ALA A 227 16.63 18.43 4.73
CA ALA A 227 16.84 19.59 5.60
C ALA A 227 17.56 20.74 4.90
N GLY A 228 18.53 20.44 4.02
CA GLY A 228 19.21 21.44 3.20
C GLY A 228 18.30 22.17 2.19
N ARG A 229 17.18 21.54 1.81
CA ARG A 229 16.24 22.06 0.80
C ARG A 229 14.98 22.68 1.40
N PHE A 230 14.43 22.05 2.43
CA PHE A 230 13.13 22.42 3.03
C PHE A 230 13.26 22.94 4.47
N GLY A 231 14.50 23.10 4.97
CA GLY A 231 14.80 23.45 6.34
C GLY A 231 14.82 22.23 7.27
N PRO A 232 15.60 22.27 8.36
CA PRO A 232 15.64 21.17 9.32
C PRO A 232 14.31 21.05 10.06
N VAL A 233 13.91 19.80 10.31
CA VAL A 233 12.73 19.43 11.09
C VAL A 233 13.13 18.43 12.17
N ASP A 234 12.57 18.59 13.37
CA ASP A 234 12.81 17.67 14.47
C ASP A 234 11.96 16.39 14.34
N ALA A 235 12.13 15.47 15.29
CA ALA A 235 11.34 14.25 15.33
C ALA A 235 9.84 14.53 15.40
N ALA A 236 9.41 15.47 16.25
CA ALA A 236 7.99 15.77 16.46
C ALA A 236 7.27 16.14 15.15
N HIS A 237 7.96 16.79 14.22
CA HIS A 237 7.46 17.20 12.91
C HIS A 237 7.85 16.25 11.76
N THR A 238 8.48 15.11 12.05
CA THR A 238 8.85 14.09 11.05
C THR A 238 8.00 12.83 11.23
N ALA A 239 7.27 12.46 10.19
CA ALA A 239 6.53 11.21 10.10
C ALA A 239 7.23 10.19 9.21
N LEU A 240 7.18 8.91 9.61
CA LEU A 240 7.58 7.76 8.80
C LEU A 240 6.35 6.88 8.58
N ALA A 241 6.00 6.59 7.33
CA ALA A 241 4.78 5.84 7.03
C ALA A 241 4.90 4.89 5.84
N GLY A 242 4.06 3.87 5.82
CA GLY A 242 3.91 2.94 4.70
C GLY A 242 2.87 1.87 4.98
N SER A 243 2.62 1.00 3.99
CA SER A 243 1.69 -0.13 4.13
C SER A 243 2.38 -1.48 4.11
N SER A 244 1.76 -2.51 4.70
CA SER A 244 2.28 -3.89 4.65
C SER A 244 3.69 -3.97 5.26
N PHE A 245 4.71 -4.39 4.50
CA PHE A 245 6.11 -4.29 4.93
C PHE A 245 6.57 -2.84 5.17
N GLY A 246 6.06 -1.86 4.41
CA GLY A 246 6.28 -0.44 4.66
C GLY A 246 5.72 0.00 6.03
N GLY A 247 4.58 -0.55 6.44
CA GLY A 247 4.02 -0.33 7.78
C GLY A 247 4.88 -0.98 8.87
N LEU A 248 5.37 -2.20 8.61
CA LEU A 248 6.28 -2.90 9.50
C LEU A 248 7.60 -2.13 9.71
N VAL A 249 8.26 -1.68 8.63
CA VAL A 249 9.53 -0.94 8.75
C VAL A 249 9.33 0.44 9.35
N SER A 250 8.18 1.08 9.13
CA SER A 250 7.81 2.34 9.79
C SER A 250 7.76 2.16 11.31
N LEU A 251 7.06 1.11 11.77
CA LEU A 251 6.95 0.81 13.19
C LEU A 251 8.32 0.44 13.80
N TYR A 252 9.06 -0.45 13.14
CA TYR A 252 10.40 -0.85 13.56
C TYR A 252 11.35 0.35 13.65
N GLY A 253 11.41 1.18 12.60
CA GLY A 253 12.30 2.34 12.52
C GLY A 253 11.97 3.41 13.55
N GLY A 254 10.68 3.70 13.78
CA GLY A 254 10.25 4.63 14.82
C GLY A 254 10.61 4.18 16.23
N LEU A 255 10.50 2.89 16.52
CA LEU A 255 10.90 2.32 17.82
C LEU A 255 12.42 2.17 17.96
N ARG A 256 13.16 2.00 16.85
CA ARG A 256 14.63 1.95 16.85
C ARG A 256 15.24 3.34 17.05
N ALA A 257 14.68 4.35 16.40
CA ALA A 257 15.21 5.72 16.36
C ALA A 257 14.12 6.76 16.72
N PRO A 258 13.59 6.74 17.95
CA PRO A 258 12.50 7.64 18.35
C PRO A 258 12.92 9.13 18.36
N ALA A 259 14.22 9.42 18.44
CA ALA A 259 14.77 10.76 18.31
C ALA A 259 14.73 11.31 16.86
N GLU A 260 14.34 10.48 15.89
CA GLU A 260 14.30 10.85 14.47
C GLU A 260 12.87 10.97 13.93
N PHE A 261 11.91 10.24 14.52
CA PHE A 261 10.53 10.13 14.05
C PHE A 261 9.52 10.25 15.19
N GLY A 262 8.71 11.31 15.16
CA GLY A 262 7.70 11.61 16.18
C GLY A 262 6.31 11.12 15.80
N THR A 263 6.07 10.73 14.55
CA THR A 263 4.81 10.11 14.12
C THR A 263 5.05 8.91 13.21
N LEU A 264 4.34 7.81 13.43
CA LEU A 264 4.39 6.61 12.59
C LEU A 264 3.03 6.37 11.94
N GLY A 265 3.00 6.27 10.61
CA GLY A 265 1.83 5.87 9.84
C GLY A 265 1.91 4.38 9.47
N VAL A 266 1.25 3.54 10.24
CA VAL A 266 1.34 2.07 10.15
C VAL A 266 0.08 1.53 9.50
N PHE A 267 0.08 1.43 8.17
CA PHE A 267 -1.06 0.96 7.39
C PHE A 267 -0.97 -0.55 7.17
N SER A 268 -2.02 -1.30 7.48
CA SER A 268 -2.12 -2.75 7.21
C SER A 268 -0.82 -3.53 7.48
N PRO A 269 -0.19 -3.42 8.68
CA PRO A 269 1.17 -3.91 8.89
C PRO A 269 1.28 -5.42 8.74
N ALA A 270 2.27 -5.87 7.98
CA ALA A 270 2.58 -7.28 7.81
C ALA A 270 3.35 -7.83 9.02
N LEU A 271 2.65 -8.23 10.09
CA LEU A 271 3.28 -8.64 11.36
C LEU A 271 3.85 -10.06 11.37
N PHE A 272 3.47 -10.90 10.40
CA PHE A 272 3.84 -12.32 10.33
C PHE A 272 5.34 -12.66 10.15
N PRO A 273 6.23 -11.80 9.58
CA PRO A 273 7.60 -12.19 9.31
C PRO A 273 8.36 -12.69 10.54
N ALA A 274 9.22 -13.69 10.31
CA ALA A 274 10.02 -14.34 11.35
C ALA A 274 9.18 -14.80 12.56
N ASP A 275 8.00 -15.39 12.30
CA ASP A 275 7.07 -15.84 13.34
C ASP A 275 6.69 -14.71 14.31
N PHE A 276 6.29 -13.55 13.80
CA PHE A 276 5.92 -12.38 14.60
C PHE A 276 7.05 -11.78 15.46
N GLU A 277 8.31 -11.84 14.99
CA GLU A 277 9.48 -11.34 15.73
C GLU A 277 9.39 -9.87 16.11
N LEU A 278 8.68 -9.03 15.33
CA LEU A 278 8.48 -7.63 15.67
C LEU A 278 7.84 -7.44 17.04
N LEU A 279 6.84 -8.27 17.37
CA LEU A 279 6.10 -8.19 18.63
C LEU A 279 7.00 -8.48 19.82
N ARG A 280 7.88 -9.50 19.71
CA ARG A 280 8.89 -9.83 20.72
C ARG A 280 9.96 -8.74 20.82
N TRP A 281 10.46 -8.30 19.67
CA TRP A 281 11.51 -7.28 19.60
C TRP A 281 11.11 -5.95 20.24
N MET A 282 9.84 -5.55 20.12
CA MET A 282 9.34 -4.29 20.72
C MET A 282 9.08 -4.37 22.24
N GLU A 283 9.06 -5.56 22.86
CA GLU A 283 8.75 -5.72 24.29
C GLU A 283 9.67 -4.91 25.20
N THR A 284 10.93 -4.71 24.82
CA THR A 284 11.94 -4.00 25.61
C THR A 284 12.20 -2.56 25.15
N ARG A 285 11.39 -2.06 24.20
CA ARG A 285 11.58 -0.74 23.57
C ARG A 285 10.40 0.19 23.86
N ALA A 286 10.70 1.49 23.93
CA ALA A 286 9.72 2.56 24.11
C ALA A 286 10.17 3.82 23.35
N ALA A 287 9.17 4.54 22.84
CA ALA A 287 9.28 5.77 22.09
C ALA A 287 8.23 6.75 22.64
N LEU A 288 8.43 7.19 23.89
CA LEU A 288 7.39 7.82 24.72
C LEU A 288 6.84 9.15 24.18
N GLU A 289 7.55 9.79 23.25
CA GLU A 289 7.09 11.02 22.58
C GLU A 289 6.44 10.74 21.21
N THR A 290 6.59 9.53 20.67
CA THR A 290 6.11 9.15 19.35
C THR A 290 4.61 8.88 19.36
N ARG A 291 3.91 9.33 18.33
CA ARG A 291 2.49 9.05 18.07
C ARG A 291 2.37 7.99 16.98
N VAL A 292 1.44 7.06 17.11
CA VAL A 292 1.24 5.98 16.13
C VAL A 292 -0.18 6.00 15.59
N TRP A 293 -0.32 6.16 14.28
CA TRP A 293 -1.52 5.79 13.54
C TRP A 293 -1.39 4.33 13.12
N LEU A 294 -2.36 3.52 13.48
CA LEU A 294 -2.43 2.11 13.14
C LEU A 294 -3.75 1.84 12.43
N ASP A 295 -3.69 1.28 11.22
CA ASP A 295 -4.91 0.87 10.53
C ASP A 295 -4.84 -0.49 9.86
N MET A 296 -6.04 -0.98 9.52
CA MET A 296 -6.28 -2.25 8.84
C MET A 296 -7.65 -2.21 8.16
N GLY A 297 -7.80 -2.85 7.01
CA GLY A 297 -9.09 -3.13 6.39
C GLY A 297 -9.73 -4.39 6.96
N ASP A 298 -11.06 -4.44 6.99
CA ASP A 298 -11.80 -5.61 7.47
C ASP A 298 -11.95 -6.73 6.40
N HIS A 299 -11.31 -6.60 5.24
CA HIS A 299 -11.25 -7.61 4.16
C HIS A 299 -9.82 -8.03 3.80
N GLU A 300 -8.88 -7.96 4.75
CA GLU A 300 -7.45 -8.22 4.51
C GLU A 300 -7.02 -9.67 4.79
N ALA A 301 -7.79 -10.64 4.30
CA ALA A 301 -7.46 -12.06 4.33
C ALA A 301 -8.25 -12.83 3.26
N GLY A 302 -7.99 -14.13 3.11
CA GLY A 302 -8.77 -14.99 2.19
C GLY A 302 -10.17 -15.40 2.68
N SER A 303 -10.57 -14.96 3.88
CA SER A 303 -11.92 -15.21 4.43
C SER A 303 -12.32 -14.15 5.45
N LEU A 304 -13.62 -13.96 5.67
CA LEU A 304 -14.16 -13.07 6.70
C LEU A 304 -13.67 -13.44 8.10
N GLN A 305 -13.52 -14.73 8.39
CA GLN A 305 -12.96 -15.18 9.67
C GLN A 305 -11.48 -14.78 9.80
N GLY A 306 -10.68 -15.02 8.75
CA GLY A 306 -9.28 -14.60 8.74
C GLY A 306 -9.12 -13.09 8.82
N ALA A 307 -9.99 -12.33 8.17
CA ALA A 307 -9.94 -10.86 8.21
C ALA A 307 -10.32 -10.33 9.59
N ALA A 308 -11.33 -10.93 10.25
CA ALA A 308 -11.66 -10.63 11.64
C ALA A 308 -10.48 -10.92 12.59
N GLU A 309 -9.73 -11.99 12.33
CA GLU A 309 -8.51 -12.30 13.08
C GLU A 309 -7.40 -11.26 12.85
N MET A 310 -7.19 -10.80 11.62
CA MET A 310 -6.24 -9.71 11.32
C MET A 310 -6.63 -8.39 12.01
N VAL A 311 -7.92 -8.07 12.07
CA VAL A 311 -8.44 -6.92 12.84
C VAL A 311 -8.17 -7.10 14.34
N ARG A 312 -8.38 -8.32 14.88
CA ARG A 312 -8.06 -8.62 16.29
C ARG A 312 -6.57 -8.42 16.59
N LEU A 313 -5.68 -8.95 15.75
CA LEU A 313 -4.23 -8.77 15.89
C LEU A 313 -3.81 -7.30 15.81
N THR A 314 -4.49 -6.50 14.98
CA THR A 314 -4.27 -5.04 14.90
C THR A 314 -4.65 -4.35 16.21
N HIS A 315 -5.78 -4.73 16.82
CA HIS A 315 -6.17 -4.23 18.14
C HIS A 315 -5.19 -4.67 19.24
N GLU A 316 -4.70 -5.90 19.21
CA GLU A 316 -3.70 -6.39 20.16
C GLU A 316 -2.38 -5.63 20.06
N LEU A 317 -1.89 -5.40 18.83
CA LEU A 317 -0.72 -4.56 18.59
C LEU A 317 -0.91 -3.17 19.21
N SER A 318 -2.10 -2.57 19.07
CA SER A 318 -2.40 -1.28 19.71
C SER A 318 -2.26 -1.35 21.24
N GLY A 319 -2.69 -2.46 21.86
CA GLY A 319 -2.54 -2.70 23.30
C GLY A 319 -1.08 -2.79 23.73
N HIS A 320 -0.23 -3.47 22.95
CA HIS A 320 1.21 -3.54 23.19
C HIS A 320 1.91 -2.20 23.03
N LEU A 321 1.43 -1.34 22.11
CA LEU A 321 2.02 -0.02 21.84
C LEU A 321 1.66 1.03 22.88
N ARG A 322 0.42 1.05 23.40
CA ARG A 322 -0.06 2.08 24.34
C ARG A 322 0.87 2.40 25.53
N PRO A 323 1.51 1.42 26.21
CA PRO A 323 2.45 1.72 27.30
C PRO A 323 3.85 2.17 26.82
N LYS A 324 4.11 2.13 25.52
CA LYS A 324 5.43 2.34 24.91
C LYS A 324 5.52 3.64 24.12
N VAL A 325 4.40 4.25 23.75
CA VAL A 325 4.34 5.43 22.89
C VAL A 325 3.38 6.47 23.47
N ARG A 326 3.44 7.70 22.99
CA ARG A 326 2.62 8.82 23.48
C ARG A 326 1.13 8.60 23.23
N GLU A 327 0.80 8.15 22.02
CA GLU A 327 -0.58 8.00 21.54
C GLU A 327 -0.64 6.89 20.51
N VAL A 328 -1.71 6.09 20.55
CA VAL A 328 -2.07 5.15 19.48
C VAL A 328 -3.49 5.44 19.02
N HIS A 329 -3.62 5.89 17.77
CA HIS A 329 -4.88 6.01 17.06
C HIS A 329 -5.10 4.75 16.21
N VAL A 330 -6.25 4.10 16.35
CA VAL A 330 -6.59 2.89 15.59
C VAL A 330 -7.81 3.16 14.72
N THR A 331 -7.70 2.83 13.43
CA THR A 331 -8.82 2.91 12.47
C THR A 331 -8.99 1.59 11.74
N ILE A 332 -10.23 1.10 11.61
CA ILE A 332 -10.55 -0.05 10.76
C ILE A 332 -11.35 0.44 9.56
N GLY A 333 -10.84 0.20 8.36
CA GLY A 333 -11.52 0.55 7.10
C GLY A 333 -12.59 -0.48 6.76
N ALA A 334 -13.85 -0.05 6.73
CA ALA A 334 -14.97 -0.92 6.35
C ALA A 334 -14.93 -1.24 4.86
N HIS A 335 -15.02 -2.52 4.50
CA HIS A 335 -14.89 -3.04 3.14
C HIS A 335 -13.53 -2.79 2.49
N HIS A 336 -12.51 -2.46 3.27
CA HIS A 336 -11.17 -2.19 2.76
C HIS A 336 -10.35 -3.48 2.68
N TRP A 337 -9.62 -3.62 1.57
CA TRP A 337 -8.77 -4.76 1.25
C TRP A 337 -7.30 -4.39 1.40
N HIS A 338 -6.40 -5.35 1.20
CA HIS A 338 -4.95 -5.13 1.28
C HIS A 338 -4.42 -4.58 -0.05
N ASP A 339 -4.82 -3.34 -0.39
CA ASP A 339 -4.48 -2.72 -1.66
C ASP A 339 -4.36 -1.19 -1.63
N GLU A 340 -3.81 -0.64 -2.73
CA GLU A 340 -3.53 0.78 -2.91
C GLU A 340 -4.79 1.64 -2.77
N ALA A 341 -5.92 1.19 -3.33
CA ALA A 341 -7.18 1.92 -3.23
C ALA A 341 -7.67 2.07 -1.78
N ALA A 342 -7.53 1.03 -0.96
CA ALA A 342 -7.89 1.10 0.45
C ALA A 342 -6.96 2.02 1.26
N TRP A 343 -5.65 2.01 0.98
CA TRP A 343 -4.69 2.89 1.64
C TRP A 343 -4.88 4.36 1.23
N ALA A 344 -5.11 4.63 -0.06
CA ALA A 344 -5.47 5.94 -0.58
C ALA A 344 -6.70 6.52 0.12
N ALA A 345 -7.74 5.69 0.33
CA ALA A 345 -8.96 6.11 1.03
C ALA A 345 -8.72 6.46 2.50
N ARG A 346 -7.73 5.86 3.18
CA ARG A 346 -7.42 6.12 4.60
C ARG A 346 -6.38 7.23 4.79
N LEU A 347 -5.51 7.48 3.80
CA LEU A 347 -4.42 8.46 3.90
C LEU A 347 -4.88 9.87 4.32
N PRO A 348 -5.96 10.46 3.77
CA PRO A 348 -6.39 11.81 4.17
C PRO A 348 -6.72 11.94 5.67
N ALA A 349 -7.26 10.87 6.28
CA ALA A 349 -7.57 10.86 7.70
C ALA A 349 -6.30 10.80 8.56
N PHE A 350 -5.31 9.99 8.16
CA PHE A 350 -3.99 9.96 8.78
C PHE A 350 -3.31 11.32 8.70
N LEU A 351 -3.19 11.92 7.51
CA LEU A 351 -2.50 13.19 7.33
C LEU A 351 -3.15 14.29 8.19
N ARG A 352 -4.48 14.32 8.25
CA ARG A 352 -5.23 15.21 9.13
C ARG A 352 -4.89 15.02 10.60
N TRP A 353 -4.99 13.79 11.10
CA TRP A 353 -4.69 13.48 12.51
C TRP A 353 -3.23 13.75 12.87
N TRP A 354 -2.31 13.49 11.95
CA TRP A 354 -0.90 13.78 12.14
C TRP A 354 -0.68 15.28 12.28
N LEU A 355 -1.08 16.07 11.27
CA LEU A 355 -0.83 17.51 11.21
C LEU A 355 -1.55 18.30 12.30
N ASP A 356 -2.80 17.93 12.62
CA ASP A 356 -3.58 18.59 13.67
C ASP A 356 -3.01 18.30 15.09
N GLY A 357 -2.23 17.22 15.25
CA GLY A 357 -1.63 16.84 16.52
C GLY A 357 -0.16 17.24 16.68
N LEU A 358 0.40 18.04 15.76
CA LEU A 358 1.75 18.53 15.86
C LEU A 358 1.87 19.63 16.95
N PRO A 359 2.98 19.66 17.71
CA PRO A 359 3.28 20.84 18.52
C PRO A 359 3.58 22.04 17.60
N PRO A 360 3.54 23.28 18.11
CA PRO A 360 4.05 24.43 17.37
C PRO A 360 5.54 24.25 17.08
N PHE A 361 6.01 24.72 15.93
CA PHE A 361 7.43 24.86 15.69
C PHE A 361 8.03 25.77 16.77
N THR A 362 8.98 25.25 17.54
CA THR A 362 9.73 26.06 18.48
C THR A 362 10.50 27.10 17.69
N ALA A 363 10.23 28.39 17.92
CA ALA A 363 11.03 29.45 17.34
C ALA A 363 12.49 29.22 17.75
N LEU A 364 13.38 29.02 16.78
CA LEU A 364 14.81 29.07 17.04
C LEU A 364 15.08 30.46 17.62
N SER A 365 15.45 30.52 18.90
CA SER A 365 15.95 31.75 19.49
C SER A 365 17.08 32.27 18.60
N PRO A 366 17.05 33.55 18.15
CA PRO A 366 18.19 34.12 17.46
C PRO A 366 19.37 34.08 18.44
N GLY A 367 20.37 33.27 18.12
CA GLY A 367 21.66 33.24 18.82
C GLY A 367 22.53 34.43 18.48
#